data_AF-A0A3A6EHW7-F1
#
_entry.id   AF-A0A3A6EHW7-F1
#
_cell.length_a   1.000
_cell.length_b   1.000
_cell.length_c   1.000
_cell.angle_alpha   90.00
_cell.angle_beta   90.00
_cell.angle_gamma   90.00
#
_symmetry.space_group_name_H-M   'P 1'
#
loop_
_entity.id
_entity.type
_entity.pdbx_description
1 polymer ?
#
loop_
_entity_poly.entity_id
_entity_poly.type
_entity_poly.pdbx_seq_one_letter_code
_entity_poly.pdbx_strand_id
1 'polypeptide(L)'
;MSKLNEYASGRSDGLQLALKLVKTGGIDALKEEIRFRGITGINTVMCKKEVEHGSQKIKEMTCDTIMCLSVLTLHDEFGFGKKRCEQFMERFNLKTDCLMDDMCKWKDIIDTVKEEMGIDLTIRRND
;
A
#
# COMPACT_ATOMS: atom_id res chain seq x y z
N MET A 1 12.31 -26.61 -20.62
CA MET A 1 11.26 -26.07 -21.53
C MET A 1 10.32 -25.07 -20.85
N SER A 2 9.96 -25.16 -19.56
CA SER A 2 9.01 -24.21 -18.95
C SER A 2 9.51 -22.76 -18.89
N LYS A 3 10.74 -22.50 -18.43
CA LYS A 3 11.31 -21.13 -18.33
C LYS A 3 11.34 -20.35 -19.65
N LEU A 4 11.58 -21.04 -20.77
CA LEU A 4 11.57 -20.44 -22.11
C LEU A 4 10.15 -20.06 -22.54
N ASN A 5 9.16 -20.87 -22.17
CA ASN A 5 7.76 -20.62 -22.47
C ASN A 5 7.21 -19.47 -21.60
N GLU A 6 7.56 -19.44 -20.31
CA GLU A 6 7.24 -18.35 -19.38
C GLU A 6 7.82 -17.01 -19.86
N TYR A 7 9.07 -17.00 -20.34
CA TYR A 7 9.70 -15.80 -20.90
C TYR A 7 9.00 -15.31 -22.18
N ALA A 8 8.62 -16.24 -23.07
CA ALA A 8 7.87 -15.91 -24.29
C ALA A 8 6.48 -15.34 -23.96
N SER A 9 5.76 -15.94 -23.00
CA SER A 9 4.48 -15.44 -22.51
C SER A 9 4.61 -14.04 -21.93
N GLY A 10 5.60 -13.80 -21.06
CA GLY A 10 5.82 -12.49 -20.46
C GLY A 10 6.12 -11.38 -21.48
N ARG A 11 6.80 -11.71 -22.59
CA ARG A 11 7.00 -10.76 -23.70
C ARG A 11 5.69 -10.46 -24.44
N SER A 12 4.87 -11.48 -24.68
CA SER A 12 3.55 -11.31 -25.29
C SER A 12 2.65 -10.43 -24.44
N ASP A 13 2.59 -10.70 -23.13
CA ASP A 13 1.80 -9.92 -22.17
C ASP A 13 2.30 -8.47 -22.07
N GLY A 14 3.61 -8.27 -22.10
CA GLY A 14 4.22 -6.93 -22.13
C GLY A 14 3.84 -6.12 -23.37
N LEU A 15 3.79 -6.76 -24.54
CA LEU A 15 3.35 -6.10 -25.78
C LEU A 15 1.85 -5.74 -25.73
N GLN A 16 1.01 -6.62 -25.18
CA GLN A 16 -0.42 -6.35 -25.02
C GLN A 16 -0.67 -5.19 -24.05
N LEU A 17 0.04 -5.16 -22.92
CA LEU A 17 -0.05 -4.07 -21.96
C LEU A 17 0.42 -2.74 -22.57
N ALA A 18 1.56 -2.74 -23.29
CA ALA A 18 2.07 -1.56 -23.96
C ALA A 18 1.05 -1.01 -24.99
N LEU A 19 0.44 -1.90 -25.78
CA LEU A 19 -0.61 -1.53 -26.72
C LEU A 19 -1.83 -0.92 -26.01
N LYS A 20 -2.27 -1.50 -24.89
CA LYS A 20 -3.38 -0.98 -24.08
C LYS A 20 -3.09 0.43 -23.55
N LEU A 21 -1.88 0.67 -23.04
CA LEU A 21 -1.44 1.97 -22.52
C LEU A 21 -1.37 3.04 -23.60
N VAL A 22 -0.79 2.70 -24.76
CA VAL A 22 -0.71 3.64 -25.90
C VAL A 22 -2.10 4.00 -26.41
N LYS A 23 -3.03 3.03 -26.46
CA LYS A 23 -4.42 3.29 -26.87
C LYS A 23 -5.18 4.19 -25.89
N THR A 24 -4.86 4.16 -24.59
CA THR A 24 -5.62 4.88 -23.56
C THR A 24 -5.04 6.25 -23.22
N GLY A 25 -3.72 6.41 -23.22
CA GLY A 25 -3.05 7.66 -22.83
C GLY A 25 -1.82 8.01 -23.67
N GLY A 26 -1.68 7.40 -24.84
CA GLY A 26 -0.58 7.67 -25.76
C GLY A 26 0.77 7.18 -25.25
N ILE A 27 1.83 7.71 -25.84
CA ILE A 27 3.21 7.34 -25.53
C ILE A 27 3.60 7.77 -24.11
N ASP A 28 3.03 8.87 -23.60
CA ASP A 28 3.36 9.38 -22.27
C ASP A 28 2.87 8.45 -21.17
N ALA A 29 1.69 7.84 -21.32
CA ALA A 29 1.21 6.80 -20.41
C ALA A 29 2.14 5.58 -20.38
N LEU A 30 2.71 5.19 -21.52
CA LEU A 30 3.69 4.11 -21.59
C LEU A 30 5.01 4.48 -20.91
N LYS A 31 5.50 5.72 -21.07
CA LYS A 31 6.71 6.21 -20.39
C LYS A 31 6.57 6.21 -18.88
N GLU A 32 5.42 6.67 -18.37
CA GLU A 32 5.13 6.68 -16.93
C GLU A 32 5.04 5.26 -16.36
N GLU A 33 4.45 4.31 -17.10
CA GLU A 33 4.44 2.90 -16.71
C GLU A 33 5.86 2.31 -16.62
N ILE A 34 6.71 2.57 -17.63
CA ILE A 34 8.11 2.11 -17.63
C ILE A 34 8.85 2.67 -16.42
N ARG A 35 8.67 3.96 -16.12
CA ARG A 35 9.27 4.62 -14.95
C ARG A 35 8.76 4.00 -13.64
N PHE A 36 7.45 3.80 -13.51
CA PHE A 36 6.83 3.19 -12.34
C PHE A 36 7.41 1.80 -12.06
N ARG A 37 7.51 0.94 -13.09
CA ARG A 37 8.07 -0.40 -12.96
C ARG A 37 9.55 -0.39 -12.64
N GLY A 38 10.32 0.53 -13.23
CA GLY A 38 11.73 0.70 -12.93
C GLY A 38 12.02 1.05 -11.47
N ILE A 39 11.13 1.81 -10.82
CA ILE A 39 11.26 2.18 -9.40
C ILE A 39 10.72 1.08 -8.48
N THR A 40 9.57 0.48 -8.82
CA THR A 40 8.85 -0.45 -7.93
C THR A 40 9.25 -1.91 -8.08
N GLY A 41 9.85 -2.29 -9.21
CA GLY A 41 10.16 -3.68 -9.53
C GLY A 41 8.93 -4.55 -9.88
N ILE A 42 7.73 -3.96 -9.96
CA ILE A 42 6.47 -4.70 -10.18
C ILE A 42 6.38 -5.16 -11.64
N ASN A 43 6.54 -6.46 -11.87
CA ASN A 43 6.43 -7.10 -13.18
C ASN A 43 5.14 -7.91 -13.31
N THR A 44 4.00 -7.21 -13.42
CA THR A 44 2.67 -7.83 -13.57
C THR A 44 1.99 -7.42 -14.89
N VAL A 45 0.96 -8.15 -15.30
CA VAL A 45 0.15 -7.85 -16.50
C VAL A 45 -0.77 -6.62 -16.28
N MET A 46 -0.96 -6.21 -15.03
CA MET A 46 -1.78 -5.05 -14.64
C MET A 46 -1.01 -3.75 -14.86
N CYS A 47 -1.66 -2.70 -15.35
CA CYS A 47 -1.03 -1.36 -15.41
C CYS A 47 -0.96 -0.70 -14.03
N LYS A 48 -0.18 0.39 -13.89
CA LYS A 48 -0.07 1.18 -12.65
C LYS A 48 -1.42 1.48 -12.01
N LYS A 49 -2.41 1.92 -12.79
CA LYS A 49 -3.77 2.24 -12.28
C LYS A 49 -4.48 1.01 -11.70
N GLU A 50 -4.34 -0.15 -12.34
CA GLU A 50 -4.94 -1.40 -11.89
C GLU A 50 -4.24 -1.92 -10.63
N VAL A 51 -2.91 -1.77 -10.56
CA VAL A 51 -2.10 -2.09 -9.37
C VAL A 51 -2.47 -1.16 -8.21
N GLU A 52 -2.61 0.15 -8.44
CA GLU A 52 -3.04 1.12 -7.43
C GLU A 52 -4.45 0.80 -6.91
N HIS A 53 -5.40 0.50 -7.80
CA HIS A 53 -6.77 0.15 -7.41
C HIS A 53 -6.83 -1.15 -6.59
N GLY A 54 -6.09 -2.18 -7.01
CA GLY A 54 -5.98 -3.43 -6.24
C GLY A 54 -5.31 -3.21 -4.89
N SER A 55 -4.24 -2.41 -4.86
CA SER A 55 -3.52 -2.08 -3.63
C SER A 55 -4.36 -1.27 -2.66
N GLN A 56 -5.25 -0.38 -3.14
CA GLN A 56 -6.11 0.42 -2.28
C GLN A 56 -7.02 -0.45 -1.42
N LYS A 57 -7.70 -1.45 -2.01
CA LYS A 57 -8.55 -2.38 -1.24
C LYS A 57 -7.78 -3.17 -0.19
N ILE A 58 -6.55 -3.57 -0.52
CA ILE A 58 -5.66 -4.29 0.41
C ILE A 58 -5.27 -3.36 1.57
N LYS A 59 -4.94 -2.09 1.28
CA LYS A 59 -4.61 -1.09 2.30
C LYS A 59 -5.80 -0.82 3.23
N GLU A 60 -6.99 -0.59 2.68
CA GLU A 60 -8.23 -0.37 3.43
C GLU A 60 -8.53 -1.55 4.37
N MET A 61 -8.53 -2.78 3.84
CA MET A 61 -8.73 -3.99 4.63
C MET A 61 -7.66 -4.16 5.72
N THR A 62 -6.40 -3.80 5.44
CA THR A 62 -5.31 -3.85 6.43
C THR A 62 -5.58 -2.88 7.59
N CYS A 63 -6.02 -1.66 7.30
CA CYS A 63 -6.37 -0.69 8.33
C CYS A 63 -7.57 -1.14 9.17
N ASP A 64 -8.62 -1.69 8.52
CA ASP A 64 -9.80 -2.21 9.22
C ASP A 64 -9.44 -3.36 10.18
N THR A 65 -8.63 -4.31 9.70
CA THR A 65 -8.22 -5.46 10.52
C THR A 65 -7.35 -5.05 11.71
N ILE A 66 -6.43 -4.10 11.51
CA ILE A 66 -5.62 -3.52 12.61
C ILE A 66 -6.51 -2.74 13.59
N MET A 67 -7.49 -1.98 13.11
CA MET A 67 -8.43 -1.23 13.94
C MET A 67 -9.21 -2.17 14.87
N CYS A 68 -9.78 -3.25 14.33
CA CYS A 68 -10.56 -4.21 15.12
C CYS A 68 -9.72 -4.82 16.26
N LEU A 69 -8.49 -5.27 15.95
CA LEU A 69 -7.58 -5.82 16.95
C LEU A 69 -7.15 -4.78 17.98
N SER A 70 -6.88 -3.55 17.55
CA SER A 70 -6.46 -2.46 18.44
C SER A 70 -7.58 -2.07 19.42
N VAL A 71 -8.82 -1.90 18.94
CA VAL A 71 -9.96 -1.55 19.79
C VAL A 71 -10.24 -2.65 20.82
N LEU A 72 -10.19 -3.92 20.42
CA LEU A 72 -10.37 -5.04 21.35
C LEU A 72 -9.25 -5.08 22.39
N THR A 73 -8.00 -4.93 21.97
CA THR A 73 -6.85 -4.90 22.90
C THR A 73 -6.96 -3.72 23.88
N LEU A 74 -7.37 -2.54 23.41
CA LEU A 74 -7.58 -1.36 24.25
C LEU A 74 -8.71 -1.57 25.26
N HIS A 75 -9.77 -2.27 24.87
CA HIS A 75 -10.86 -2.64 25.76
C HIS A 75 -10.38 -3.61 26.84
N ASP A 76 -9.72 -4.70 26.44
CA ASP A 76 -9.36 -5.80 27.33
C ASP A 76 -8.24 -5.42 28.31
N GLU A 77 -7.18 -4.75 27.82
CA GLU A 77 -6.00 -4.43 28.63
C GLU A 77 -6.17 -3.14 29.45
N PHE A 78 -6.80 -2.11 28.87
CA PHE A 78 -6.90 -0.77 29.48
C PHE A 78 -8.31 -0.41 29.93
N GLY A 79 -9.28 -1.31 29.77
CA GLY A 79 -10.68 -1.10 30.15
C GLY A 79 -11.36 0.00 29.34
N PHE A 80 -10.92 0.27 28.11
CA PHE A 80 -11.52 1.34 27.30
C PHE A 80 -12.99 1.01 26.99
N GLY A 81 -13.90 1.84 27.49
CA GLY A 81 -15.31 1.78 27.12
C GLY A 81 -15.57 2.50 25.79
N LYS A 82 -16.80 2.38 25.29
CA LYS A 82 -17.26 2.92 23.99
C LYS A 82 -16.66 4.28 23.62
N LYS A 83 -16.80 5.30 24.47
CA LYS A 83 -16.35 6.67 24.19
C LYS A 83 -14.85 6.76 23.92
N ARG A 84 -14.01 6.04 24.70
CA ARG A 84 -12.56 6.05 24.51
C ARG A 84 -12.16 5.30 23.25
N CYS A 85 -12.85 4.20 22.93
CA CYS A 85 -12.65 3.47 21.68
C CYS A 85 -13.05 4.31 20.47
N GLU A 86 -14.17 5.03 20.51
CA GLU A 86 -14.60 5.94 19.43
C GLU A 86 -13.58 7.05 19.17
N GLN A 87 -13.04 7.64 20.23
CA GLN A 87 -11.96 8.64 20.12
C GLN A 87 -10.67 8.05 19.51
N PHE A 88 -10.30 6.83 19.89
CA PHE A 88 -9.18 6.13 19.28
C PHE A 88 -9.44 5.87 17.78
N MET A 89 -10.62 5.36 17.43
CA MET A 89 -11.01 5.07 16.05
C MET A 89 -10.94 6.33 15.17
N GLU A 90 -11.50 7.45 15.64
CA GLU A 90 -11.45 8.73 14.94
C GLU A 90 -10.00 9.20 14.71
N ARG A 91 -9.16 9.11 15.74
CA ARG A 91 -7.75 9.54 15.63
C ARG A 91 -6.92 8.61 14.75
N PHE A 92 -7.19 7.30 14.77
CA PHE A 92 -6.51 6.31 13.94
C PHE A 92 -6.89 6.48 12.46
N ASN A 93 -8.18 6.72 12.16
CA ASN A 93 -8.63 7.00 10.80
C ASN A 93 -7.98 8.27 10.24
N LEU A 94 -7.96 9.36 11.02
CA LEU A 94 -7.28 10.60 10.59
C LEU A 94 -5.80 10.37 10.26
N LYS A 95 -5.08 9.57 11.06
CA LYS A 95 -3.68 9.22 10.78
C LYS A 95 -3.55 8.37 9.51
N THR A 96 -4.49 7.47 9.27
CA THR A 96 -4.55 6.66 8.05
C THR A 96 -4.78 7.52 6.82
N ASP A 97 -5.71 8.48 6.88
CA ASP A 97 -5.98 9.42 5.79
C ASP A 97 -4.73 10.25 5.47
N CYS A 98 -4.04 10.76 6.49
CA CYS A 98 -2.77 11.48 6.29
C CYS A 98 -1.67 10.63 5.62
N LEU A 99 -1.63 9.31 5.88
CA LEU A 99 -0.70 8.38 5.22
C LEU A 99 -1.13 8.09 3.77
N MET A 100 -2.43 8.04 3.50
CA MET A 100 -2.97 7.78 2.17
C MET A 100 -2.82 8.97 1.22
N ASP A 101 -2.94 10.20 1.75
CA ASP A 101 -2.80 11.45 1.02
C ASP A 101 -1.34 11.95 0.91
N ASP A 102 -0.35 11.08 1.21
CA ASP A 102 1.10 11.39 1.23
C ASP A 102 1.48 12.60 2.12
N MET A 103 0.59 13.04 3.03
CA MET A 103 0.85 14.14 3.98
C MET A 103 1.77 13.72 5.13
N CYS A 104 1.93 12.42 5.36
CA CYS A 104 2.81 11.83 6.36
C CYS A 104 3.41 10.53 5.81
N LYS A 105 4.68 10.24 6.13
CA LYS A 105 5.33 8.98 5.78
C LYS A 105 5.40 8.07 7.00
N TRP A 106 5.42 6.75 6.76
CA TRP A 106 5.66 5.75 7.82
C TRP A 106 6.93 6.02 8.64
N LYS A 107 7.96 6.56 8.00
CA LYS A 107 9.19 6.95 8.69
C LYS A 107 8.94 8.02 9.75
N ASP A 108 8.12 9.03 9.44
CA ASP A 108 7.83 10.13 10.37
C ASP A 108 7.10 9.60 11.62
N ILE A 109 6.21 8.61 11.45
CA ILE A 109 5.53 7.94 12.56
C ILE A 109 6.51 7.15 13.42
N ILE A 110 7.40 6.36 12.79
CA ILE A 110 8.40 5.57 13.50
C ILE A 110 9.35 6.47 14.29
N ASP A 111 9.84 7.54 13.65
CA ASP A 111 10.76 8.50 14.25
C ASP A 111 10.08 9.22 15.43
N THR A 112 8.81 9.64 15.28
CA THR A 112 8.04 10.27 16.38
C THR A 112 7.88 9.32 17.57
N VAL A 113 7.51 8.06 17.34
CA VAL A 113 7.35 7.08 18.43
C VAL A 113 8.69 6.80 19.12
N LYS A 114 9.79 6.77 18.36
CA LYS A 114 11.13 6.62 18.91
C LYS A 114 11.55 7.84 19.74
N GLU A 115 11.35 9.04 19.22
CA GLU A 115 11.76 10.29 19.87
C GLU A 115 10.94 10.59 21.12
N GLU A 116 9.61 10.40 21.07
CA GLU A 116 8.71 10.75 22.19
C GLU A 116 8.61 9.64 23.24
N MET A 117 8.70 8.37 22.83
CA MET A 117 8.42 7.23 23.71
C MET A 117 9.62 6.28 23.89
N GLY A 118 10.70 6.46 23.12
CA GLY A 118 11.85 5.56 23.16
C GLY A 118 11.58 4.16 22.63
N ILE A 119 10.48 3.97 21.87
CA ILE A 119 10.08 2.66 21.34
C ILE A 119 10.57 2.52 19.90
N ASP A 120 11.41 1.51 19.64
CA ASP A 120 11.91 1.19 18.31
C ASP A 120 10.91 0.32 17.52
N LEU A 121 10.12 0.96 16.65
CA LEU A 121 9.22 0.27 15.72
C LEU A 121 9.92 -0.01 14.38
N THR A 122 9.62 -1.16 13.78
CA THR A 122 10.09 -1.52 12.43
C THR A 122 8.98 -2.13 11.60
N ILE A 123 8.92 -1.75 10.33
CA ILE A 123 8.00 -2.33 9.35
C ILE A 123 8.79 -3.35 8.53
N ARG A 124 8.42 -4.63 8.64
CA ARG A 124 9.01 -5.70 7.81
C ARG A 124 8.65 -5.45 6.34
N ARG A 125 9.66 -5.42 5.48
CA ARG A 125 9.47 -5.41 4.01
C ARG A 125 9.66 -6.83 3.49
N ASN A 126 8.78 -7.27 2.61
CA ASN A 126 9.05 -8.45 1.80
C ASN A 126 9.96 -8.00 0.67
N ASP A 127 11.27 -8.22 0.83
CA ASP A 127 12.24 -8.12 -0.25
C ASP A 127 12.12 -9.32 -1.21
#